data_AF-A0AB39BJS1-F1
#
_entry.id   AF-A0AB39BJS1-F1
#
_cell.length_a   1.000
_cell.length_b   1.000
_cell.length_c   1.000
_cell.angle_alpha   90.00
_cell.angle_beta   90.00
_cell.angle_gamma   90.00
#
_symmetry.space_group_name_H-M   'P 1'
#
loop_
_entity.id
_entity.type
_entity.pdbx_description
1 polymer ?
#
loop_
_entity_poly.entity_id
_entity_poly.type
_entity_poly.pdbx_seq_one_letter_code
_entity_poly.pdbx_strand_id
1 'polypeptide(L)'
;MRTAEKVIISTAITGSVNVPSQSDHLPVTPDEIVTSALDAVAAGSAIIHLHARHPDGRPAWQAEVYEEIVPRILDETDAVINITTGGSSAMTMEERLAGALRFAPELASLNMGSMNFVYSGIADKVTEWKHDWEKQYVLNTYSQPFINSFERIEHTLRELGEGLGTRFEYECYDIGHLYTLAHFAERGLAKPPFLIQGVFGILGGIGAHHENLTHMVAVADKLFGGDYSFSAFAAGRAQMQFATHSAWLGGHVRVGLEDSLWIGKGELATSNAQQVVKMRAVVEDLGRQIATPDDARRMLALKGAERVSLPTP
;
A
#
# COMPACT_ATOMS: atom_id res chain seq x y z
N MET A 1 12.33 8.67 14.63
CA MET A 1 10.96 8.62 14.08
C MET A 1 10.17 9.82 14.57
N ARG A 2 9.34 10.42 13.73
CA ARG A 2 8.25 11.31 14.19
C ARG A 2 7.15 10.44 14.80
N THR A 3 6.95 10.55 16.11
CA THR A 3 5.88 9.80 16.79
C THR A 3 4.52 10.32 16.30
N ALA A 4 3.62 9.43 15.95
CA ALA A 4 2.30 9.80 15.47
C ALA A 4 1.42 10.31 16.63
N GLU A 5 1.02 11.58 16.60
CA GLU A 5 0.07 12.13 17.58
C GLU A 5 -1.32 11.50 17.42
N LYS A 6 -1.70 11.25 16.16
CA LYS A 6 -2.86 10.43 15.76
C LYS A 6 -2.41 9.39 14.76
N VAL A 7 -2.98 8.19 14.85
CA VAL A 7 -2.60 7.04 14.04
C VAL A 7 -3.34 7.07 12.71
N ILE A 8 -2.61 7.26 11.63
CA ILE A 8 -3.10 7.02 10.27
C ILE A 8 -3.38 5.52 10.12
N ILE A 9 -4.61 5.20 9.72
CA ILE A 9 -4.97 3.88 9.20
C ILE A 9 -5.00 4.00 7.68
N SER A 10 -4.05 3.33 7.02
CA SER A 10 -4.07 3.10 5.58
C SER A 10 -4.80 1.80 5.27
N THR A 11 -5.63 1.78 4.22
CA THR A 11 -6.30 0.56 3.77
C THR A 11 -5.96 0.25 2.33
N ALA A 12 -5.34 -0.92 2.12
CA ALA A 12 -5.00 -1.44 0.82
C ALA A 12 -6.11 -2.37 0.31
N ILE A 13 -6.88 -1.86 -0.66
CA ILE A 13 -8.23 -2.37 -0.94
C ILE A 13 -8.22 -3.75 -1.60
N THR A 14 -7.37 -3.97 -2.59
CA THR A 14 -7.41 -5.21 -3.40
C THR A 14 -6.05 -5.70 -3.87
N GLY A 15 -5.10 -4.82 -4.15
CA GLY A 15 -3.75 -5.19 -4.58
C GLY A 15 -3.67 -5.97 -5.89
N SER A 16 -2.55 -6.67 -6.06
CA SER A 16 -2.26 -7.53 -7.21
C SER A 16 -1.79 -8.95 -6.81
N VAL A 17 -1.61 -9.23 -5.52
CA VAL A 17 -1.11 -10.52 -5.02
C VAL A 17 -2.24 -11.55 -4.92
N ASN A 18 -3.30 -11.21 -4.17
CA ASN A 18 -4.43 -12.09 -4.00
C ASN A 18 -5.23 -12.18 -5.31
N VAL A 19 -5.79 -13.35 -5.57
CA VAL A 19 -6.58 -13.63 -6.78
C VAL A 19 -8.02 -14.03 -6.40
N PRO A 20 -9.02 -13.82 -7.30
CA PRO A 20 -10.43 -14.03 -7.01
C PRO A 20 -10.79 -15.41 -6.44
N SER A 21 -10.04 -16.46 -6.80
CA SER A 21 -10.27 -17.83 -6.32
C SER A 21 -9.97 -18.03 -4.83
N GLN A 22 -9.28 -17.10 -4.17
CA GLN A 22 -8.95 -17.22 -2.75
C GLN A 22 -10.05 -16.69 -1.81
N SER A 23 -10.91 -15.79 -2.29
CA SER A 23 -11.98 -15.19 -1.48
C SER A 23 -13.02 -14.52 -2.38
N ASP A 24 -14.30 -14.78 -2.11
CA ASP A 24 -15.42 -14.05 -2.73
C ASP A 24 -15.53 -12.59 -2.26
N HIS A 25 -14.78 -12.21 -1.23
CA HIS A 25 -14.80 -10.86 -0.66
C HIS A 25 -13.69 -9.94 -1.22
N LEU A 26 -12.80 -10.46 -2.08
CA LEU A 26 -11.78 -9.65 -2.72
C LEU A 26 -12.45 -8.70 -3.74
N PRO A 27 -12.33 -7.36 -3.59
CA PRO A 27 -12.95 -6.43 -4.53
C PRO A 27 -12.30 -6.54 -5.92
N VAL A 28 -13.10 -6.74 -6.97
CA VAL A 28 -12.61 -6.94 -8.34
C VAL A 28 -13.06 -5.82 -9.26
N THR A 29 -14.36 -5.57 -9.33
CA THR A 29 -14.92 -4.56 -10.24
C THR A 29 -14.71 -3.15 -9.71
N PRO A 30 -14.75 -2.11 -10.58
CA PRO A 30 -14.72 -0.72 -10.12
C PRO A 30 -15.76 -0.41 -9.04
N ASP A 31 -16.99 -0.91 -9.18
CA ASP A 31 -18.07 -0.71 -8.19
C ASP A 31 -17.73 -1.32 -6.82
N GLU A 32 -17.19 -2.54 -6.80
CA GLU A 32 -16.75 -3.20 -5.56
C GLU A 32 -15.57 -2.47 -4.92
N ILE A 33 -14.61 -2.02 -5.72
CA ILE A 33 -13.43 -1.28 -5.24
C ILE A 33 -13.85 0.06 -4.63
N VAL A 34 -14.72 0.83 -5.31
CA VAL A 34 -15.26 2.10 -4.82
C VAL A 34 -16.04 1.88 -3.52
N THR A 35 -16.98 0.93 -3.51
CA THR A 35 -17.76 0.61 -2.30
C THR A 35 -16.86 0.22 -1.13
N SER A 36 -15.89 -0.67 -1.39
CA SER A 36 -14.96 -1.13 -0.35
C SER A 36 -14.08 -0.01 0.19
N ALA A 37 -13.67 0.93 -0.66
CA ALA A 37 -12.93 2.12 -0.26
C ALA A 37 -13.77 3.04 0.63
N LEU A 38 -14.99 3.37 0.22
CA LEU A 38 -15.90 4.24 0.99
C LEU A 38 -16.26 3.62 2.34
N ASP A 39 -16.52 2.31 2.39
CA ASP A 39 -16.77 1.59 3.64
C ASP A 39 -15.55 1.62 4.58
N ALA A 40 -14.34 1.48 4.02
CA ALA A 40 -13.10 1.58 4.81
C ALA A 40 -12.91 3.00 5.39
N VAL A 41 -13.18 4.03 4.61
CA VAL A 41 -13.17 5.43 5.09
C VAL A 41 -14.18 5.61 6.21
N ALA A 42 -15.44 5.18 6.02
CA ALA A 42 -16.49 5.29 7.03
C ALA A 42 -16.10 4.57 8.34
N ALA A 43 -15.34 3.47 8.25
CA ALA A 43 -14.82 2.76 9.41
C ALA A 43 -13.66 3.48 10.12
N GLY A 44 -12.94 4.38 9.44
CA GLY A 44 -11.89 5.21 10.04
C GLY A 44 -10.58 5.31 9.24
N SER A 45 -10.54 4.86 7.99
CA SER A 45 -9.35 4.97 7.15
C SER A 45 -9.12 6.39 6.66
N ALA A 46 -7.89 6.89 6.82
CA ALA A 46 -7.49 8.21 6.34
C ALA A 46 -6.85 8.16 4.95
N ILE A 47 -6.22 7.04 4.61
CA ILE A 47 -5.55 6.79 3.33
C ILE A 47 -6.11 5.52 2.70
N ILE A 48 -6.47 5.60 1.42
CA ILE A 48 -6.89 4.45 0.60
C ILE A 48 -5.79 4.16 -0.42
N HIS A 49 -5.16 3.00 -0.29
CA HIS A 49 -4.19 2.47 -1.24
C HIS A 49 -4.90 1.66 -2.32
N LEU A 50 -4.72 2.07 -3.57
CA LEU A 50 -5.48 1.60 -4.72
C LEU A 50 -4.62 0.87 -5.74
N HIS A 51 -5.17 -0.27 -6.15
CA HIS A 51 -4.86 -0.97 -7.39
C HIS A 51 -6.16 -1.06 -8.19
N ALA A 52 -6.05 -1.09 -9.51
CA ALA A 52 -7.15 -1.42 -10.41
C ALA A 52 -7.13 -2.89 -10.82
N ARG A 53 -8.29 -3.42 -11.21
CA ARG A 53 -8.43 -4.76 -11.77
C ARG A 53 -9.38 -4.74 -12.96
N HIS A 54 -9.16 -5.65 -13.90
CA HIS A 54 -10.11 -5.97 -14.95
C HIS A 54 -11.34 -6.69 -14.36
N PRO A 55 -12.47 -6.76 -15.08
CA PRO A 55 -13.68 -7.43 -14.58
C PRO A 55 -13.50 -8.91 -14.18
N ASP A 56 -12.48 -9.58 -14.72
CA ASP A 56 -12.12 -10.96 -14.37
C ASP A 56 -11.07 -11.06 -13.24
N GLY A 57 -10.78 -9.95 -12.56
CA GLY A 57 -9.86 -9.88 -11.43
C GLY A 57 -8.38 -9.75 -11.78
N ARG A 58 -8.00 -9.79 -13.07
CA ARG A 58 -6.60 -9.53 -13.47
C ARG A 58 -6.17 -8.14 -13.02
N PRO A 59 -4.96 -7.96 -12.49
CA PRO A 59 -4.42 -6.62 -12.21
C PRO A 59 -4.44 -5.74 -13.47
N ALA A 60 -5.02 -4.54 -13.35
CA ALA A 60 -5.11 -3.56 -14.41
C ALA A 60 -4.17 -2.38 -14.12
N TRP A 61 -3.61 -1.82 -15.18
CA TRP A 61 -2.70 -0.67 -15.12
C TRP A 61 -3.20 0.52 -15.93
N GLN A 62 -4.14 0.27 -16.85
CA GLN A 62 -4.69 1.24 -17.77
C GLN A 62 -5.33 2.38 -16.99
N ALA A 63 -4.96 3.61 -17.36
CA ALA A 63 -5.44 4.81 -16.70
C ALA A 63 -6.98 4.89 -16.71
N GLU A 64 -7.60 4.44 -17.79
CA GLU A 64 -9.05 4.42 -18.01
C GLU A 64 -9.78 3.59 -16.93
N VAL A 65 -9.18 2.49 -16.46
CA VAL A 65 -9.79 1.68 -15.39
C VAL A 65 -9.74 2.43 -14.05
N TYR A 66 -8.71 3.25 -13.82
CA TYR A 66 -8.66 4.13 -12.65
C TYR A 66 -9.66 5.29 -12.76
N GLU A 67 -10.03 5.74 -13.97
CA GLU A 67 -11.09 6.76 -14.19
C GLU A 67 -12.47 6.27 -13.76
N GLU A 68 -12.71 4.96 -13.80
CA GLU A 68 -13.94 4.35 -13.27
C GLU A 68 -13.96 4.23 -11.74
N ILE A 69 -12.86 4.56 -11.04
CA ILE A 69 -12.68 4.34 -9.60
C ILE A 69 -12.41 5.65 -8.86
N VAL A 70 -11.32 6.35 -9.21
CA VAL A 70 -10.77 7.45 -8.41
C VAL A 70 -11.73 8.64 -8.28
N PRO A 71 -12.36 9.16 -9.36
CA PRO A 71 -13.30 10.28 -9.24
C PRO A 71 -14.48 9.94 -8.32
N ARG A 72 -15.03 8.74 -8.42
CA ARG A 72 -16.19 8.30 -7.62
C ARG A 72 -15.88 8.19 -6.14
N ILE A 73 -14.64 7.87 -5.76
CA ILE A 73 -14.24 7.91 -4.36
C ILE A 73 -14.13 9.36 -3.89
N LEU A 74 -13.47 10.22 -4.67
CA LEU A 74 -13.25 11.62 -4.32
C LEU A 74 -14.53 12.47 -4.30
N ASP A 75 -15.59 12.05 -5.02
CA ASP A 75 -16.90 12.69 -4.98
C ASP A 75 -17.63 12.49 -3.63
N GLU A 76 -17.28 11.45 -2.87
CA GLU A 76 -18.00 11.03 -1.66
C GLU A 76 -17.17 11.17 -0.37
N THR A 77 -15.85 11.42 -0.47
CA THR A 77 -14.97 11.51 0.69
C THR A 77 -13.72 12.36 0.44
N ASP A 78 -13.21 12.97 1.51
CA ASP A 78 -11.93 13.66 1.55
C ASP A 78 -10.73 12.72 1.82
N ALA A 79 -10.88 11.40 1.73
CA ALA A 79 -9.78 10.45 1.97
C ALA A 79 -8.57 10.71 1.06
N VAL A 80 -7.37 10.46 1.56
CA VAL A 80 -6.15 10.55 0.74
C VAL A 80 -6.10 9.34 -0.18
N ILE A 81 -6.05 9.59 -1.49
CA ILE A 81 -5.86 8.53 -2.49
C ILE A 81 -4.37 8.27 -2.69
N ASN A 82 -3.96 7.03 -2.42
CA ASN A 82 -2.62 6.51 -2.65
C ASN A 82 -2.65 5.54 -3.85
N ILE A 83 -2.13 5.96 -5.00
CA ILE A 83 -2.12 5.12 -6.20
C ILE A 83 -0.83 4.31 -6.26
N THR A 84 -0.95 3.00 -6.45
CA THR A 84 0.20 2.12 -6.61
C THR A 84 1.08 2.54 -7.80
N THR A 85 2.40 2.50 -7.62
CA THR A 85 3.35 2.40 -8.75
C THR A 85 4.02 1.04 -8.80
N GLY A 86 3.56 0.08 -7.99
CA GLY A 86 4.04 -1.31 -8.00
C GLY A 86 3.29 -2.15 -9.03
N GLY A 87 1.96 -2.09 -9.02
CA GLY A 87 1.11 -2.88 -9.90
C GLY A 87 1.38 -4.39 -9.76
N SER A 88 1.48 -5.09 -10.88
CA SER A 88 1.97 -6.48 -10.94
C SER A 88 3.45 -6.50 -11.33
N SER A 89 4.21 -7.49 -10.86
CA SER A 89 5.61 -7.71 -11.27
C SER A 89 5.77 -7.97 -12.77
N ALA A 90 4.70 -8.35 -13.46
CA ALA A 90 4.69 -8.55 -14.91
C ALA A 90 4.58 -7.24 -15.72
N MET A 91 4.23 -6.12 -15.08
CA MET A 91 4.04 -4.83 -15.75
C MET A 91 5.37 -4.12 -15.98
N THR A 92 5.47 -3.43 -17.12
CA THR A 92 6.55 -2.50 -17.44
C THR A 92 6.48 -1.24 -16.55
N MET A 93 7.54 -0.42 -16.59
CA MET A 93 7.58 0.82 -15.81
C MET A 93 6.49 1.81 -16.27
N GLU A 94 6.29 1.95 -17.58
CA GLU A 94 5.28 2.84 -18.16
C GLU A 94 3.88 2.45 -17.70
N GLU A 95 3.54 1.16 -17.82
CA GLU A 95 2.26 0.62 -17.35
C GLU A 95 2.06 0.89 -15.85
N ARG A 96 3.08 0.65 -15.03
CA ARG A 96 3.01 0.86 -13.57
C ARG A 96 2.80 2.33 -13.17
N LEU A 97 3.26 3.28 -13.99
CA LEU A 97 3.09 4.71 -13.70
C LEU A 97 1.83 5.31 -14.32
N ALA A 98 1.19 4.64 -15.28
CA ALA A 98 0.09 5.19 -16.06
C ALA A 98 -1.03 5.80 -15.21
N GLY A 99 -1.52 5.07 -14.19
CA GLY A 99 -2.54 5.57 -13.27
C GLY A 99 -2.06 6.80 -12.47
N ALA A 100 -0.87 6.73 -11.87
CA ALA A 100 -0.36 7.84 -11.07
C ALA A 100 -0.05 9.10 -11.91
N LEU A 101 0.45 8.93 -13.15
CA LEU A 101 0.65 10.03 -14.09
C LEU A 101 -0.67 10.66 -14.52
N ARG A 102 -1.71 9.85 -14.73
CA ARG A 102 -3.04 10.34 -15.11
C ARG A 102 -3.64 11.24 -14.03
N PHE A 103 -3.59 10.80 -12.78
CA PHE A 103 -4.29 11.45 -11.69
C PHE A 103 -3.43 12.43 -10.90
N ALA A 104 -2.11 12.38 -11.03
CA ALA A 104 -1.20 13.17 -10.19
C ALA A 104 -1.62 13.10 -8.72
N PRO A 105 -1.69 11.92 -8.07
CA PRO A 105 -2.30 11.77 -6.76
C PRO A 105 -1.52 12.52 -5.69
N GLU A 106 -2.16 12.75 -4.54
CA GLU A 106 -1.48 13.29 -3.35
C GLU A 106 -0.36 12.37 -2.87
N LEU A 107 -0.63 11.06 -2.89
CA LEU A 107 0.27 10.00 -2.45
C LEU A 107 0.36 8.91 -3.53
N ALA A 108 1.54 8.32 -3.69
CA ALA A 108 1.72 7.12 -4.49
C ALA A 108 2.67 6.16 -3.79
N SER A 109 2.47 4.84 -3.94
CA SER A 109 3.42 3.88 -3.40
C SER A 109 4.69 3.85 -4.24
N LEU A 110 5.86 3.72 -3.62
CA LEU A 110 7.14 3.64 -4.32
C LEU A 110 7.99 2.51 -3.72
N ASN A 111 8.20 1.47 -4.52
CA ASN A 111 8.96 0.30 -4.14
C ASN A 111 10.48 0.58 -4.16
N MET A 112 11.13 0.42 -3.01
CA MET A 112 12.49 0.93 -2.79
C MET A 112 13.64 -0.03 -3.16
N GLY A 113 13.35 -1.08 -3.92
CA GLY A 113 14.40 -1.98 -4.40
C GLY A 113 13.88 -3.12 -5.26
N SER A 114 14.78 -3.69 -6.06
CA SER A 114 14.50 -4.92 -6.82
C SER A 114 14.66 -6.12 -5.91
N MET A 115 13.74 -7.08 -6.01
CA MET A 115 13.73 -8.26 -5.15
C MET A 115 13.04 -9.44 -5.82
N ASN A 116 13.29 -10.63 -5.30
CA ASN A 116 12.35 -11.73 -5.52
C ASN A 116 11.05 -11.40 -4.79
N PHE A 117 9.91 -11.55 -5.44
CA PHE A 117 8.59 -11.33 -4.85
C PHE A 117 7.72 -12.54 -5.18
N VAL A 118 7.77 -13.55 -4.33
CA VAL A 118 7.27 -14.88 -4.67
C VAL A 118 5.99 -15.19 -3.88
N TYR A 119 4.91 -15.45 -4.59
CA TYR A 119 3.64 -15.90 -4.01
C TYR A 119 3.05 -17.11 -4.76
N SER A 120 3.88 -17.84 -5.49
CA SER A 120 3.51 -19.08 -6.17
C SER A 120 2.92 -20.15 -5.22
N GLY A 121 3.24 -20.10 -3.92
CA GLY A 121 2.65 -20.97 -2.90
C GLY A 121 1.14 -20.79 -2.70
N ILE A 122 0.50 -19.79 -3.33
CA ILE A 122 -0.97 -19.73 -3.46
C ILE A 122 -1.49 -20.96 -4.22
N ALA A 123 -0.76 -21.41 -5.25
CA ALA A 123 -1.16 -22.56 -6.08
C ALA A 123 -1.13 -23.90 -5.32
N ASP A 124 -0.44 -23.97 -4.18
CA ASP A 124 -0.44 -25.15 -3.30
C ASP A 124 -1.74 -25.27 -2.49
N LYS A 125 -2.50 -24.17 -2.35
CA LYS A 125 -3.69 -24.08 -1.48
C LYS A 125 -4.99 -23.95 -2.26
N VAL A 126 -4.96 -23.29 -3.42
CA VAL A 126 -6.12 -23.10 -4.28
C VAL A 126 -6.30 -24.33 -5.18
N THR A 127 -7.36 -25.09 -4.95
CA THR A 127 -7.67 -26.31 -5.71
C THR A 127 -8.62 -26.07 -6.87
N GLU A 128 -9.45 -25.03 -6.80
CA GLU A 128 -10.42 -24.65 -7.84
C GLU A 128 -10.18 -23.19 -8.24
N TRP A 129 -10.10 -22.93 -9.55
CA TRP A 129 -9.77 -21.62 -10.12
C TRP A 129 -10.99 -21.07 -10.86
N LYS A 130 -11.37 -19.83 -10.57
CA LYS A 130 -12.49 -19.13 -11.22
C LYS A 130 -12.14 -18.70 -12.64
N HIS A 131 -10.87 -18.34 -12.87
CA HIS A 131 -10.39 -17.85 -14.16
C HIS A 131 -9.06 -18.51 -14.56
N ASP A 132 -8.91 -18.76 -15.87
CA ASP A 132 -7.75 -19.46 -16.42
C ASP A 132 -6.41 -18.75 -16.21
N TRP A 133 -6.43 -17.43 -16.00
CA TRP A 133 -5.23 -16.61 -15.83
C TRP A 133 -4.57 -16.80 -14.44
N GLU A 134 -5.34 -17.12 -13.41
CA GLU A 134 -4.93 -16.99 -12.01
C GLU A 134 -3.78 -17.94 -11.64
N LYS A 135 -3.89 -19.21 -12.02
CA LYS A 135 -2.90 -20.22 -11.66
C LYS A 135 -1.53 -19.91 -12.27
N GLN A 136 -1.49 -19.60 -13.56
CA GLN A 136 -0.23 -19.30 -14.22
C GLN A 136 0.35 -17.98 -13.73
N TYR A 137 -0.51 -16.99 -13.45
CA TYR A 137 -0.11 -15.71 -12.87
C TYR A 137 0.68 -15.88 -11.56
N VAL A 138 0.15 -16.64 -10.60
CA VAL A 138 0.86 -16.84 -9.32
C VAL A 138 2.14 -17.68 -9.51
N LEU A 139 2.12 -18.69 -10.38
CA LEU A 139 3.29 -19.55 -10.63
C LEU A 139 4.45 -18.78 -11.29
N ASN A 140 4.15 -17.79 -12.15
CA ASN A 140 5.18 -17.00 -12.83
C ASN A 140 6.10 -16.25 -11.86
N THR A 141 5.61 -15.92 -10.66
CA THR A 141 6.37 -15.20 -9.62
C THR A 141 7.60 -15.95 -9.12
N TYR A 142 7.64 -17.28 -9.31
CA TYR A 142 8.79 -18.09 -8.94
C TYR A 142 10.02 -17.80 -9.82
N SER A 143 9.79 -17.28 -11.03
CA SER A 143 10.83 -17.02 -12.04
C SER A 143 11.03 -15.55 -12.39
N GLN A 144 10.15 -14.66 -11.94
CA GLN A 144 10.15 -13.25 -12.32
C GLN A 144 10.46 -12.36 -11.11
N PRO A 145 11.56 -11.60 -11.13
CA PRO A 145 11.84 -10.65 -10.06
C PRO A 145 10.91 -9.45 -10.16
N PHE A 146 10.64 -8.81 -9.03
CA PHE A 146 10.02 -7.51 -8.98
C PHE A 146 11.09 -6.43 -9.10
N ILE A 147 11.15 -5.77 -10.26
CA ILE A 147 12.27 -4.89 -10.63
C ILE A 147 11.97 -3.43 -10.31
N ASN A 148 12.72 -2.86 -9.37
CA ASN A 148 12.80 -1.44 -9.05
C ASN A 148 14.28 -1.05 -8.98
N SER A 149 14.89 -0.83 -10.14
CA SER A 149 16.28 -0.34 -10.22
C SER A 149 16.36 1.10 -9.71
N PHE A 150 17.57 1.57 -9.38
CA PHE A 150 17.79 2.97 -9.03
C PHE A 150 17.32 3.93 -10.14
N GLU A 151 17.48 3.54 -11.41
CA GLU A 151 16.96 4.31 -12.56
C GLU A 151 15.43 4.46 -12.50
N ARG A 152 14.71 3.36 -12.25
CA ARG A 152 13.24 3.38 -12.13
C ARG A 152 12.78 4.23 -10.95
N ILE A 153 13.43 4.07 -9.80
CA ILE A 153 13.11 4.86 -8.60
C ILE A 153 13.37 6.35 -8.86
N GLU A 154 14.52 6.70 -9.45
CA GLU A 154 14.84 8.08 -9.81
C GLU A 154 13.84 8.66 -10.81
N HIS A 155 13.46 7.90 -11.84
CA HIS A 155 12.45 8.30 -12.81
C HIS A 155 11.12 8.61 -12.12
N THR A 156 10.61 7.74 -11.24
CA THR A 156 9.36 8.00 -10.50
C THR A 156 9.45 9.24 -9.61
N LEU A 157 10.56 9.40 -8.88
CA LEU A 157 10.78 10.56 -8.01
C LEU A 157 10.74 11.88 -8.80
N ARG A 158 11.27 11.87 -10.03
CA ARG A 158 11.27 13.06 -10.90
C ARG A 158 9.90 13.31 -11.52
N GLU A 159 9.33 12.31 -12.18
CA GLU A 159 8.06 12.48 -12.91
C GLU A 159 6.91 12.80 -11.95
N LEU A 160 6.70 11.99 -10.92
CA LEU A 160 5.58 12.17 -10.00
C LEU A 160 5.93 13.19 -8.89
N GLY A 161 7.13 13.10 -8.32
CA GLY A 161 7.52 13.94 -7.20
C GLY A 161 7.80 15.39 -7.60
N GLU A 162 8.86 15.60 -8.39
CA GLU A 162 9.24 16.94 -8.85
C GLU A 162 8.24 17.51 -9.86
N GLY A 163 7.75 16.69 -10.79
CA GLY A 163 6.86 17.11 -11.87
C GLY A 163 5.42 17.39 -11.45
N LEU A 164 4.86 16.58 -10.54
CA LEU A 164 3.42 16.61 -10.21
C LEU A 164 3.12 16.90 -8.73
N GLY A 165 4.16 17.04 -7.89
CA GLY A 165 4.03 17.28 -6.46
C GLY A 165 3.48 16.09 -5.67
N THR A 166 3.48 14.89 -6.24
CA THR A 166 3.08 13.65 -5.56
C THR A 166 4.07 13.33 -4.45
N ARG A 167 3.57 12.95 -3.28
CA ARG A 167 4.39 12.40 -2.19
C ARG A 167 4.38 10.88 -2.25
N PHE A 168 5.29 10.25 -1.52
CA PHE A 168 5.47 8.80 -1.61
C PHE A 168 5.27 8.09 -0.28
N GLU A 169 4.55 6.97 -0.35
CA GLU A 169 4.66 5.86 0.60
C GLU A 169 5.82 4.97 0.14
N TYR A 170 6.96 5.05 0.81
CA TYR A 170 8.17 4.31 0.46
C TYR A 170 8.08 2.88 0.98
N GLU A 171 7.80 1.93 0.09
CA GLU A 171 7.62 0.51 0.42
C GLU A 171 8.98 -0.18 0.57
N CYS A 172 9.32 -0.50 1.82
CA CYS A 172 10.59 -1.09 2.24
C CYS A 172 10.36 -2.53 2.70
N TYR A 173 10.79 -3.48 1.86
CA TYR A 173 10.66 -4.92 2.08
C TYR A 173 11.87 -5.53 2.78
N ASP A 174 12.97 -4.79 2.88
CA ASP A 174 14.19 -5.22 3.56
C ASP A 174 15.00 -4.01 4.01
N ILE A 175 16.00 -4.21 4.87
CA ILE A 175 16.85 -3.16 5.41
C ILE A 175 17.59 -2.40 4.31
N GLY A 176 18.03 -3.09 3.26
CA GLY A 176 18.68 -2.46 2.10
C GLY A 176 17.82 -1.38 1.44
N HIS A 177 16.49 -1.51 1.47
CA HIS A 177 15.58 -0.54 0.88
C HIS A 177 15.55 0.79 1.65
N LEU A 178 15.81 0.76 2.98
CA LEU A 178 16.00 1.99 3.76
C LEU A 178 17.27 2.73 3.31
N TYR A 179 18.34 2.00 3.01
CA TYR A 179 19.57 2.61 2.48
C TYR A 179 19.37 3.15 1.05
N THR A 180 18.54 2.50 0.23
CA THR A 180 18.12 3.07 -1.06
C THR A 180 17.40 4.42 -0.87
N LEU A 181 16.49 4.50 0.10
CA LEU A 181 15.77 5.75 0.40
C LEU A 181 16.74 6.83 0.89
N ALA A 182 17.67 6.49 1.79
CA ALA A 182 18.69 7.41 2.27
C ALA A 182 19.53 7.99 1.13
N HIS A 183 19.96 7.17 0.17
CA HIS A 183 20.68 7.63 -1.02
C HIS A 183 19.90 8.68 -1.82
N PHE A 184 18.61 8.46 -2.06
CA PHE A 184 17.77 9.43 -2.78
C PHE A 184 17.42 10.68 -1.96
N ALA A 185 17.36 10.55 -0.64
CA ALA A 185 17.19 11.67 0.28
C ALA A 185 18.43 12.58 0.30
N GLU A 186 19.63 12.01 0.40
CA GLU A 186 20.91 12.74 0.35
C GLU A 186 21.09 13.51 -0.97
N ARG A 187 20.54 12.98 -2.07
CA ARG A 187 20.51 13.63 -3.38
C ARG A 187 19.41 14.68 -3.55
N GLY A 188 18.56 14.88 -2.54
CA GLY A 188 17.44 15.84 -2.57
C GLY A 188 16.24 15.43 -3.43
N LEU A 189 16.23 14.20 -3.95
CA LEU A 189 15.16 13.69 -4.82
C LEU A 189 13.97 13.17 -4.00
N ALA A 190 14.25 12.46 -2.90
CA ALA A 190 13.24 12.15 -1.89
C ALA A 190 13.27 13.27 -0.83
N LYS A 191 12.11 13.86 -0.53
CA LYS A 191 12.00 15.00 0.41
C LYS A 191 11.25 14.58 1.68
N PRO A 192 11.61 15.08 2.88
CA PRO A 192 10.83 14.83 4.09
C PRO A 192 9.47 15.57 4.08
N PRO A 193 8.49 15.19 4.92
CA PRO A 193 8.54 14.02 5.82
C PRO A 193 8.38 12.70 5.05
N PHE A 194 9.26 11.72 5.30
CA PHE A 194 9.21 10.43 4.61
C PHE A 194 8.12 9.54 5.24
N LEU A 195 7.19 9.00 4.46
CA LEU A 195 6.32 7.91 4.92
C LEU A 195 6.97 6.59 4.55
N ILE A 196 7.62 5.94 5.52
CA ILE A 196 8.22 4.62 5.32
C ILE A 196 7.17 3.56 5.65
N GLN A 197 6.86 2.70 4.68
CA GLN A 197 5.99 1.54 4.86
C GLN A 197 6.86 0.28 4.94
N GLY A 198 6.98 -0.29 6.14
CA GLY A 198 7.65 -1.56 6.35
C GLY A 198 6.76 -2.73 5.91
N VAL A 199 7.22 -3.51 4.93
CA VAL A 199 6.47 -4.62 4.36
C VAL A 199 7.09 -5.96 4.77
N PHE A 200 6.37 -6.74 5.58
CA PHE A 200 6.92 -7.95 6.21
C PHE A 200 6.25 -9.24 5.71
N GLY A 201 7.03 -10.32 5.62
CA GLY A 201 6.50 -11.67 5.37
C GLY A 201 6.27 -12.03 3.91
N ILE A 202 6.76 -11.22 2.97
CA ILE A 202 6.82 -11.58 1.55
C ILE A 202 8.02 -12.49 1.31
N LEU A 203 7.83 -13.62 0.62
CA LEU A 203 8.94 -14.51 0.27
C LEU A 203 9.87 -13.81 -0.73
N GLY A 204 11.09 -13.56 -0.28
CA GLY A 204 12.11 -12.76 -0.99
C GLY A 204 12.40 -11.41 -0.34
N GLY A 205 11.61 -11.00 0.65
CA GLY A 205 11.90 -9.87 1.54
C GLY A 205 12.13 -10.31 3.00
N ILE A 206 12.06 -9.35 3.91
CA ILE A 206 12.28 -9.56 5.35
C ILE A 206 11.11 -10.33 5.98
N GLY A 207 11.45 -11.29 6.85
CA GLY A 207 10.46 -12.17 7.49
C GLY A 207 9.56 -11.44 8.50
N ALA A 208 8.34 -11.95 8.70
CA ALA A 208 7.38 -11.46 9.69
C ALA A 208 7.72 -11.90 11.13
N HIS A 209 8.92 -11.52 11.59
CA HIS A 209 9.36 -11.60 12.99
C HIS A 209 9.36 -10.20 13.61
N HIS A 210 8.88 -10.06 14.85
CA HIS A 210 8.75 -8.75 15.47
C HIS A 210 10.09 -8.04 15.66
N GLU A 211 11.17 -8.81 15.86
CA GLU A 211 12.54 -8.31 15.92
C GLU A 211 12.97 -7.61 14.62
N ASN A 212 12.49 -8.10 13.46
CA ASN A 212 12.76 -7.47 12.18
C ASN A 212 12.07 -6.11 12.07
N LEU A 213 10.85 -5.96 12.59
CA LEU A 213 10.15 -4.68 12.63
C LEU A 213 10.88 -3.69 13.54
N THR A 214 11.23 -4.10 14.77
CA THR A 214 12.02 -3.26 15.68
C THR A 214 13.38 -2.89 15.07
N HIS A 215 14.03 -3.83 14.38
CA HIS A 215 15.30 -3.57 13.71
C HIS A 215 15.15 -2.57 12.57
N MET A 216 14.11 -2.68 11.74
CA MET A 216 13.83 -1.76 10.64
C MET A 216 13.61 -0.33 11.15
N VAL A 217 12.82 -0.16 12.22
CA VAL A 217 12.64 1.15 12.88
C VAL A 217 13.96 1.68 13.42
N ALA A 218 14.77 0.84 14.08
CA ALA A 218 16.07 1.26 14.61
C ALA A 218 17.07 1.69 13.51
N VAL A 219 17.00 1.08 12.31
CA VAL A 219 17.80 1.52 11.16
C VAL A 219 17.24 2.82 10.58
N ALA A 220 15.92 2.94 10.43
CA ALA A 220 15.28 4.16 9.95
C ALA A 220 15.54 5.36 10.88
N ASP A 221 15.56 5.15 12.20
CA ASP A 221 15.95 6.17 13.18
C ASP A 221 17.37 6.69 12.97
N LYS A 222 18.32 5.80 12.65
CA LYS A 222 19.71 6.19 12.37
C LYS A 222 19.85 6.96 11.06
N LEU A 223 19.08 6.58 10.03
CA LEU A 223 19.18 7.16 8.69
C LEU A 223 18.42 8.48 8.54
N PHE A 224 17.24 8.59 9.18
CA PHE A 224 16.28 9.67 8.92
C PHE A 224 15.92 10.48 10.16
N GLY A 225 16.37 10.09 11.36
CA GLY A 225 16.11 10.85 12.59
C GLY A 225 14.62 11.15 12.81
N GLY A 226 14.28 12.44 12.94
CA GLY A 226 12.91 12.92 13.12
C GLY A 226 12.12 13.20 11.83
N ASP A 227 12.73 12.96 10.66
CA ASP A 227 12.19 13.35 9.36
C ASP A 227 11.28 12.31 8.71
N TYR A 228 11.05 11.18 9.36
CA TYR A 228 10.18 10.11 8.84
C TYR A 228 9.05 9.75 9.80
N SER A 229 7.92 9.36 9.21
CA SER A 229 6.83 8.63 9.84
C SER A 229 6.90 7.18 9.38
N PHE A 230 6.57 6.24 10.27
CA PHE A 230 6.61 4.81 9.96
C PHE A 230 5.19 4.24 9.93
N SER A 231 4.91 3.37 8.97
CA SER A 231 3.78 2.44 8.96
C SER A 231 4.33 1.03 8.73
N ALA A 232 3.61 0.00 9.15
CA ALA A 232 3.94 -1.36 8.75
C ALA A 232 2.71 -2.27 8.65
N PHE A 233 2.86 -3.33 7.86
CA PHE A 233 2.00 -4.50 7.88
C PHE A 233 2.82 -5.79 7.66
N ALA A 234 2.23 -6.93 8.00
CA ALA A 234 2.75 -8.23 7.59
C ALA A 234 1.71 -9.00 6.79
N ALA A 235 2.16 -9.71 5.76
CA ALA A 235 1.28 -10.47 4.88
C ALA A 235 0.49 -11.56 5.64
N GLY A 236 -0.81 -11.64 5.34
CA GLY A 236 -1.72 -12.65 5.86
C GLY A 236 -1.91 -12.59 7.39
N ARG A 237 -1.77 -13.76 8.05
CA ARG A 237 -2.18 -13.97 9.45
C ARG A 237 -1.55 -13.03 10.48
N ALA A 238 -0.41 -12.41 10.16
CA ALA A 238 0.35 -11.55 11.06
C ALA A 238 -0.08 -10.07 10.99
N GLN A 239 -0.96 -9.68 10.06
CA GLN A 239 -1.36 -8.30 9.80
C GLN A 239 -1.72 -7.53 11.08
N MET A 240 -2.69 -8.02 11.86
CA MET A 240 -3.16 -7.33 13.07
C MET A 240 -2.07 -7.20 14.14
N GLN A 241 -1.24 -8.25 14.33
CA GLN A 241 -0.15 -8.23 15.31
C GLN A 241 0.94 -7.23 14.92
N PHE A 242 1.29 -7.16 13.64
CA PHE A 242 2.30 -6.24 13.12
C PHE A 242 1.82 -4.79 13.12
N ALA A 243 0.58 -4.54 12.70
CA ALA A 243 -0.04 -3.23 12.79
C ALA A 243 -0.09 -2.74 14.25
N THR A 244 -0.46 -3.61 15.20
CA THR A 244 -0.41 -3.30 16.63
C THR A 244 1.00 -2.97 17.10
N HIS A 245 2.02 -3.74 16.70
CA HIS A 245 3.42 -3.46 17.05
C HIS A 245 3.87 -2.12 16.46
N SER A 246 3.55 -1.83 15.19
CA SER A 246 3.83 -0.52 14.57
C SER A 246 3.22 0.62 15.37
N ALA A 247 1.94 0.51 15.74
CA ALA A 247 1.28 1.48 16.60
C ALA A 247 1.93 1.59 17.98
N TRP A 248 2.35 0.48 18.59
CA TRP A 248 3.04 0.49 19.88
C TRP A 248 4.39 1.21 19.84
N LEU A 249 5.16 1.07 18.75
CA LEU A 249 6.42 1.82 18.58
C LEU A 249 6.20 3.32 18.33
N GLY A 250 4.96 3.76 18.14
CA GLY A 250 4.60 5.15 17.84
C GLY A 250 4.32 5.44 16.38
N GLY A 251 4.29 4.42 15.51
CA GLY A 251 3.99 4.53 14.09
C GLY A 251 2.49 4.54 13.76
N HIS A 252 2.23 4.43 12.47
CA HIS A 252 0.94 4.27 11.79
C HIS A 252 0.69 2.80 11.43
N VAL A 253 -0.48 2.51 10.86
CA VAL A 253 -0.88 1.13 10.54
C VAL A 253 -1.42 1.00 9.13
N ARG A 254 -1.19 -0.16 8.51
CA ARG A 254 -1.81 -0.56 7.25
C ARG A 254 -2.54 -1.89 7.42
N VAL A 255 -3.76 -1.96 6.90
CA VAL A 255 -4.61 -3.15 6.82
C VAL A 255 -5.24 -3.23 5.43
N GLY A 256 -6.01 -4.28 5.16
CA GLY A 256 -6.78 -4.44 3.94
C GLY A 256 -6.65 -5.82 3.30
N LEU A 257 -7.58 -6.11 2.40
CA LEU A 257 -7.69 -7.39 1.70
C LEU A 257 -6.57 -7.61 0.67
N GLU A 258 -5.86 -6.55 0.28
CA GLU A 258 -4.58 -6.66 -0.43
C GLU A 258 -3.55 -7.45 0.39
N ASP A 259 -3.45 -7.14 1.68
CA ASP A 259 -2.38 -7.64 2.54
C ASP A 259 -2.77 -8.93 3.26
N SER A 260 -4.06 -9.09 3.61
CA SER A 260 -4.59 -10.29 4.25
C SER A 260 -6.07 -10.51 3.90
N LEU A 261 -6.41 -11.72 3.43
CA LEU A 261 -7.79 -12.13 3.23
C LEU A 261 -8.51 -12.55 4.53
N TRP A 262 -7.84 -12.50 5.67
CA TRP A 262 -8.30 -13.10 6.93
C TRP A 262 -8.56 -12.04 8.00
N ILE A 263 -9.70 -12.11 8.67
CA ILE A 263 -9.97 -11.31 9.88
C ILE A 263 -9.44 -12.00 11.14
N GLY A 264 -9.33 -13.32 11.09
CA GLY A 264 -8.92 -14.18 12.19
C GLY A 264 -8.43 -15.55 11.70
N LYS A 265 -8.01 -16.41 12.63
CA LYS A 265 -7.49 -17.74 12.28
C LYS A 265 -8.59 -18.59 11.62
N GLY A 266 -8.45 -18.83 10.32
CA GLY A 266 -9.39 -19.65 9.54
C GLY A 266 -10.68 -18.95 9.18
N GLU A 267 -10.79 -17.64 9.39
CA GLU A 267 -11.98 -16.84 9.09
C GLU A 267 -11.61 -15.73 8.09
N LEU A 268 -12.22 -15.81 6.90
CA LEU A 268 -12.04 -14.78 5.87
C LEU A 268 -12.65 -13.46 6.35
N ALA A 269 -11.97 -12.37 6.06
CA ALA A 269 -12.55 -11.04 6.23
C ALA A 269 -13.63 -10.83 5.16
N THR A 270 -14.79 -10.34 5.58
CA THR A 270 -15.93 -10.10 4.67
C THR A 270 -15.86 -8.75 3.97
N SER A 271 -15.03 -7.83 4.48
CA SER A 271 -14.76 -6.52 3.88
C SER A 271 -13.47 -5.91 4.40
N ASN A 272 -12.94 -4.93 3.66
CA ASN A 272 -11.86 -4.06 4.15
C ASN A 272 -12.26 -3.33 5.44
N ALA A 273 -13.49 -2.80 5.49
CA ALA A 273 -14.01 -2.10 6.66
C ALA A 273 -14.00 -2.95 7.94
N GLN A 274 -14.23 -4.26 7.85
CA GLN A 274 -14.14 -5.16 9.00
C GLN A 274 -12.74 -5.16 9.62
N GLN A 275 -11.69 -5.13 8.79
CA GLN A 275 -10.30 -5.04 9.26
C GLN A 275 -10.00 -3.65 9.85
N VAL A 276 -10.52 -2.59 9.26
CA VAL A 276 -10.38 -1.21 9.76
C VAL A 276 -11.01 -1.07 11.13
N VAL A 277 -12.26 -1.52 11.32
CA VAL A 277 -12.95 -1.50 12.63
C VAL A 277 -12.14 -2.23 13.69
N LYS A 278 -11.62 -3.42 13.36
CA LYS A 278 -10.80 -4.20 14.28
C LYS A 278 -9.51 -3.49 14.66
N MET A 279 -8.80 -2.91 13.69
CA MET A 279 -7.55 -2.20 13.95
C MET A 279 -7.77 -0.89 14.70
N ARG A 280 -8.83 -0.15 14.36
CA ARG A 280 -9.25 1.05 15.09
C ARG A 280 -9.48 0.76 16.56
N ALA A 281 -10.26 -0.29 16.88
CA ALA A 281 -10.51 -0.68 18.27
C ALA A 281 -9.22 -0.94 19.03
N VAL A 282 -8.26 -1.66 18.44
CA VAL A 282 -6.95 -1.90 19.06
C VAL A 282 -6.17 -0.60 19.28
N VAL A 283 -6.16 0.32 18.31
CA VAL A 283 -5.49 1.63 18.46
C VAL A 283 -6.12 2.45 19.57
N GLU A 284 -7.46 2.49 19.64
CA GLU A 284 -8.21 3.22 20.66
C GLU A 284 -8.02 2.60 22.06
N ASP A 285 -8.00 1.27 22.17
CA ASP A 285 -7.73 0.53 23.41
C ASP A 285 -6.30 0.75 23.93
N LEU A 286 -5.34 1.06 23.05
CA LEU A 286 -3.99 1.52 23.43
C LEU A 286 -3.96 2.99 23.90
N GLY A 287 -5.12 3.66 23.96
CA GLY A 287 -5.27 5.06 24.37
C GLY A 287 -4.87 6.08 23.30
N ARG A 288 -4.77 5.65 22.04
CA ARG A 288 -4.40 6.53 20.91
C ARG A 288 -5.65 6.94 20.12
N GLN A 289 -5.53 8.03 19.38
CA GLN A 289 -6.59 8.51 18.47
C GLN A 289 -6.25 8.16 17.03
N ILE A 290 -7.26 7.89 16.21
CA ILE A 290 -7.09 7.74 14.76
C ILE A 290 -7.02 9.11 14.07
N ALA A 291 -6.25 9.18 12.99
CA ALA A 291 -6.13 10.38 12.17
C ALA A 291 -7.30 10.50 11.19
N THR A 292 -7.79 11.72 10.95
CA THR A 292 -8.65 12.02 9.80
C THR A 292 -7.80 12.14 8.51
N PRO A 293 -8.41 12.19 7.31
CA PRO A 293 -7.67 12.50 6.09
C PRO A 293 -6.88 13.81 6.17
N ASP A 294 -7.44 14.85 6.78
CA ASP A 294 -6.74 16.14 6.97
C ASP A 294 -5.57 16.06 7.95
N ASP A 295 -5.69 15.25 9.01
CA ASP A 295 -4.56 14.94 9.87
C ASP A 295 -3.45 14.28 9.05
N ALA A 296 -3.77 13.30 8.21
CA ALA A 296 -2.82 12.62 7.34
C ALA A 296 -2.15 13.59 6.35
N ARG A 297 -2.92 14.47 5.70
CA ARG A 297 -2.38 15.52 4.80
C ARG A 297 -1.37 16.42 5.50
N ARG A 298 -1.69 16.90 6.70
CA ARG A 298 -0.77 17.74 7.50
C ARG A 298 0.49 16.98 7.91
N MET A 299 0.33 15.76 8.44
CA MET A 299 1.45 14.94 8.91
C MET A 299 2.44 14.61 7.78
N LEU A 300 1.91 14.35 6.59
CA LEU A 300 2.67 13.89 5.43
C LEU A 300 3.01 15.01 4.44
N ALA A 301 2.60 16.25 4.71
CA ALA A 301 2.77 17.42 3.84
C ALA A 301 2.21 17.21 2.42
N LEU A 302 1.01 16.62 2.32
CA LEU A 302 0.36 16.34 1.04
C LEU A 302 -0.19 17.61 0.40
N LYS A 303 -0.35 17.57 -0.92
CA LYS A 303 -0.68 18.76 -1.73
C LYS A 303 -2.16 19.17 -1.69
N GLY A 304 -3.05 18.36 -1.13
CA GLY A 304 -4.49 18.61 -1.10
C GLY A 304 -5.24 17.86 -2.20
N ALA A 305 -6.47 17.44 -1.90
CA ALA A 305 -7.35 16.71 -2.83
C ALA A 305 -7.67 17.55 -4.08
N GLU A 306 -7.76 18.87 -3.94
CA GLU A 306 -8.07 19.81 -5.01
C GLU A 306 -6.96 19.89 -6.08
N ARG A 307 -5.78 19.32 -5.81
CA ARG A 307 -4.64 19.27 -6.74
C ARG A 307 -4.42 17.89 -7.35
N VAL A 308 -5.35 16.97 -7.14
CA VAL A 308 -5.44 15.71 -7.89
C VAL A 308 -6.08 16.01 -9.24
N SER A 309 -5.44 15.57 -10.32
CA SER A 309 -5.94 15.72 -11.69
C SER A 309 -7.11 14.77 -11.91
N LEU A 310 -8.30 15.30 -12.18
CA LEU A 310 -9.45 14.52 -12.58
C LEU A 310 -9.68 14.64 -14.09
N PRO A 311 -10.09 13.58 -14.79
CA PRO A 311 -10.56 13.68 -16.17
C PRO A 311 -11.66 14.74 -16.27
N THR A 312 -11.59 15.59 -17.30
CA THR A 312 -12.73 16.44 -17.64
C THR A 312 -13.86 15.52 -18.14
N PRO A 313 -15.11 15.69 -17.67
CA PRO A 313 -16.25 14.90 -18.12
C PRO A 313 -16.56 15.08 -19.62
#